data_AF-C7E4J9-F1
#
_entry.id   AF-C7E4J9-F1
#
_cell.length_a   1.000
_cell.length_b   1.000
_cell.length_c   1.000
_cell.angle_alpha   90.00
_cell.angle_beta   90.00
_cell.angle_gamma   90.00
#
_symmetry.space_group_name_H-M   'P 1'
#
loop_
_entity.id
_entity.type
_entity.pdbx_description
1 polymer ?
#
loop_
_entity_poly.entity_id
_entity_poly.type
_entity_poly.pdbx_seq_one_letter_code
_entity_poly.pdbx_strand_id
1 'polypeptide(L)'
;MKKQLNFQEKLLKLTKQEKKKTNKHVFIVLPVIFCLMFVFTWVGSAKTPSQMDKKEDAKLTATFVGDMMMGRNVEKVTNLHGSESVFKNVKPYFNVSDFITGNFENPVTNAKDYQEAEKNIHLQTNQESVETLKKLNFSVLNFANNHAMDYGEDGLKDTLNKFSNEDLELVGAGNNLEDAKQHVSYQDVNGVKIATLGFTDVYTKNFTAKKNRGGVLPLSPKIFIPMIAEASKKADIVLVHVHWGQEYDNEPNARQKDLAKAIADAGADVIIGAHPHVLEPIEVYNGTVIFYSLGNFVFDQGWSRTRDSALVQYHLMNDGKGRFEITPLNIREATPTPLGKSDFLKRKAIFRQLTKGTNLDWKEENGKLTFEVDHADKLGVVNK
;
A
#
# COMPACT_ATOMS: atom_id res chain seq x y z
N MET A 1 0.39 47.51 64.12
CA MET A 1 1.29 46.44 63.63
C MET A 1 0.55 45.60 62.59
N LYS A 2 1.08 45.44 61.36
CA LYS A 2 0.48 44.52 60.37
C LYS A 2 0.77 43.08 60.81
N LYS A 3 -0.26 42.28 61.09
CA LYS A 3 -0.12 40.86 61.45
C LYS A 3 0.65 40.15 60.33
N GLN A 4 1.80 39.57 60.66
CA GLN A 4 2.63 38.83 59.71
C GLN A 4 2.01 37.44 59.53
N LEU A 5 1.46 37.18 58.34
CA LEU A 5 0.76 35.92 58.05
C LEU A 5 1.76 34.75 58.07
N ASN A 6 1.37 33.63 58.68
CA ASN A 6 2.14 32.39 58.57
C ASN A 6 1.98 31.75 57.17
N PHE A 7 2.77 30.72 56.87
CA PHE A 7 2.79 30.10 55.53
C PHE A 7 1.42 29.58 55.10
N GLN A 8 0.69 28.91 56.01
CA GLN A 8 -0.65 28.38 55.72
C GLN A 8 -1.65 29.51 55.45
N GLU A 9 -1.62 30.60 56.22
CA GLU A 9 -2.48 31.77 56.01
C GLU A 9 -2.15 32.49 54.69
N LYS A 10 -0.87 32.56 54.30
CA LYS A 10 -0.45 33.09 52.99
C LYS A 10 -0.98 32.23 51.85
N LEU A 11 -0.85 30.91 51.95
CA LEU A 11 -1.36 29.97 50.96
C LEU A 11 -2.88 30.03 50.82
N LEU A 12 -3.60 30.15 51.95
CA LEU A 12 -5.06 30.27 51.98
C LEU A 12 -5.55 31.59 51.39
N LYS A 13 -4.81 32.68 51.62
CA LYS A 13 -5.09 34.00 51.03
C LYS A 13 -4.87 33.97 49.51
N LEU A 14 -3.78 33.36 49.05
CA LEU A 14 -3.50 33.16 47.62
C LEU A 14 -4.60 32.32 46.97
N THR A 15 -4.97 31.17 47.53
CA THR A 15 -6.05 30.32 46.98
C THR A 15 -7.42 31.00 46.98
N LYS A 16 -7.75 31.80 48.01
CA LYS A 16 -9.00 32.60 48.01
C LYS A 16 -9.00 33.72 46.96
N GLN A 17 -7.85 34.35 46.72
CA GLN A 17 -7.70 35.36 45.67
C GLN A 17 -7.76 34.74 44.27
N GLU A 18 -7.13 33.59 44.09
CA GLU A 18 -7.20 32.81 42.85
C GLU A 18 -8.64 32.36 42.58
N LYS A 19 -9.38 31.82 43.56
CA LYS A 19 -10.81 31.44 43.40
C LYS A 19 -11.69 32.56 42.82
N LYS A 20 -11.41 33.84 43.14
CA LYS A 20 -12.15 34.99 42.59
C LYS A 20 -11.83 35.27 41.12
N LYS A 21 -10.63 34.91 40.66
CA LYS A 21 -10.17 35.06 39.28
C LYS A 21 -10.39 33.79 38.46
N THR A 22 -10.49 32.62 39.10
CA THR A 22 -10.67 31.31 38.45
C THR A 22 -11.83 31.34 37.47
N ASN A 23 -13.00 31.86 37.87
CA ASN A 23 -14.14 31.93 36.95
C ASN A 23 -13.81 32.76 35.70
N LYS A 24 -13.16 33.93 35.85
CA LYS A 24 -12.76 34.77 34.72
C LYS A 24 -11.73 34.07 33.82
N HIS A 25 -10.74 33.40 34.40
CA HIS A 25 -9.76 32.63 33.63
C HIS A 25 -10.42 31.47 32.90
N VAL A 26 -11.35 30.74 33.54
CA VAL A 26 -12.12 29.65 32.90
C VAL A 26 -12.97 30.20 31.76
N PHE A 27 -13.69 31.30 31.94
CA PHE A 27 -14.50 31.91 30.87
C PHE A 27 -13.69 32.43 29.68
N ILE A 28 -12.38 32.67 29.83
CA ILE A 28 -11.48 33.06 28.73
C ILE A 28 -10.79 31.84 28.12
N VAL A 29 -10.27 30.94 28.95
CA VAL A 29 -9.46 29.80 28.52
C VAL A 29 -10.33 28.72 27.88
N LEU A 30 -11.54 28.45 28.38
CA LEU A 30 -12.40 27.41 27.79
C LEU A 30 -12.75 27.73 26.33
N PRO A 31 -13.22 28.94 25.98
CA PRO A 31 -13.47 29.30 24.59
C PRO A 31 -12.21 29.27 23.73
N VAL A 32 -11.05 29.68 24.27
CA VAL A 32 -9.78 29.60 23.55
C VAL A 32 -9.40 28.14 23.27
N ILE A 33 -9.55 27.24 24.24
CA ILE A 33 -9.33 25.80 24.04
C ILE A 33 -10.31 25.25 23.01
N PHE A 34 -11.60 25.59 23.10
CA PHE A 34 -12.61 25.15 22.12
C PHE A 34 -12.30 25.68 20.70
N CYS A 35 -11.93 26.96 20.57
CA CYS A 35 -11.50 27.54 19.31
C CYS A 35 -10.24 26.85 18.79
N LEU A 36 -9.25 26.58 19.64
CA LEU A 36 -8.05 25.84 19.25
C LEU A 36 -8.40 24.43 18.81
N MET A 37 -9.23 23.69 19.56
CA MET A 37 -9.70 22.36 19.18
C MET A 37 -10.43 22.39 17.83
N PHE A 38 -11.31 23.38 17.62
CA PHE A 38 -12.05 23.54 16.37
C PHE A 38 -11.12 23.92 15.19
N VAL A 39 -10.13 24.78 15.42
CA VAL A 39 -9.11 25.11 14.42
C VAL A 39 -8.24 23.90 14.13
N PHE A 40 -7.87 23.10 15.13
CA PHE A 40 -7.08 21.87 14.92
C PHE A 40 -7.88 20.79 14.19
N THR A 41 -9.18 20.62 14.45
CA THR A 41 -10.03 19.68 13.70
C THR A 41 -10.31 20.16 12.27
N TRP A 42 -10.49 21.47 12.08
CA TRP A 42 -10.72 22.04 10.76
C TRP A 42 -9.45 22.06 9.88
N VAL A 43 -8.30 22.45 10.44
CA VAL A 43 -6.99 22.44 9.76
C VAL A 43 -6.47 21.00 9.58
N GLY A 44 -6.84 20.08 10.47
CA GLY A 44 -6.45 18.67 10.43
C GLY A 44 -7.34 17.78 9.53
N SER A 45 -8.45 18.31 9.02
CA SER A 45 -9.31 17.60 8.06
C SER A 45 -8.53 17.28 6.80
N ALA A 46 -8.46 15.99 6.48
CA ALA A 46 -7.83 15.48 5.27
C ALA A 46 -8.40 16.17 4.04
N LYS A 47 -7.53 16.76 3.22
CA LYS A 47 -7.93 17.28 1.91
C LYS A 47 -7.76 16.19 0.88
N THR A 48 -8.69 15.26 0.86
CA THR A 48 -8.93 14.42 -0.32
C THR A 48 -9.25 15.37 -1.48
N PRO A 49 -8.58 15.26 -2.64
CA PRO A 49 -8.99 16.02 -3.83
C PRO A 49 -10.46 15.71 -4.09
N SER A 50 -11.32 16.74 -4.17
CA SER A 50 -12.74 16.54 -4.45
C SER A 50 -12.99 15.91 -5.82
N GLN A 51 -12.05 16.13 -6.74
CA GLN A 51 -12.03 15.59 -8.09
C GLN A 51 -10.59 15.55 -8.58
N MET A 52 -10.26 14.54 -9.38
CA MET A 52 -9.03 14.50 -10.17
C MET A 52 -9.42 14.25 -11.62
N ASP A 53 -8.66 14.86 -12.52
CA ASP A 53 -8.86 14.70 -13.94
C ASP A 53 -7.90 13.63 -14.45
N LYS A 54 -8.40 12.83 -15.40
CA LYS A 54 -7.56 11.89 -16.13
C LYS A 54 -6.53 12.68 -16.93
N LYS A 55 -5.30 12.17 -16.98
CA LYS A 55 -4.21 12.80 -17.72
C LYS A 55 -4.43 12.56 -19.23
N GLU A 56 -4.88 13.58 -19.97
CA GLU A 56 -5.34 13.45 -21.36
C GLU A 56 -4.26 12.93 -22.33
N ASP A 57 -2.99 13.19 -22.03
CA ASP A 57 -1.83 12.77 -22.81
C ASP A 57 -1.31 11.36 -22.42
N ALA A 58 -1.94 10.70 -21.44
CA ALA A 58 -1.61 9.34 -21.03
C ALA A 58 -2.46 8.30 -21.78
N LYS A 59 -1.81 7.32 -22.40
CA LYS A 59 -2.45 6.15 -23.03
C LYS A 59 -3.02 5.20 -21.97
N LEU A 60 -2.31 5.05 -20.86
CA LEU A 60 -2.67 4.20 -19.73
C LEU A 60 -2.35 4.93 -18.42
N THR A 61 -3.28 4.89 -17.47
CA THR A 61 -3.00 5.25 -16.07
C THR A 61 -3.19 4.03 -15.17
N ALA A 62 -2.13 3.58 -14.50
CA ALA A 62 -2.19 2.50 -13.52
C ALA A 62 -1.95 3.04 -12.10
N THR A 63 -2.60 2.46 -11.10
CA THR A 63 -2.36 2.76 -9.68
C THR A 63 -1.79 1.54 -8.96
N PHE A 64 -0.69 1.75 -8.24
CA PHE A 64 -0.04 0.74 -7.40
C PHE A 64 -0.15 1.12 -5.92
N VAL A 65 -0.55 0.17 -5.09
CA VAL A 65 -0.66 0.33 -3.63
C VAL A 65 0.08 -0.80 -2.91
N GLY A 66 0.43 -0.56 -1.64
CA GLY A 66 1.12 -1.52 -0.80
C GLY A 66 0.23 -2.58 -0.15
N ASP A 67 0.59 -3.00 1.07
CA ASP A 67 -0.09 -4.07 1.81
C ASP A 67 -1.54 -3.72 2.17
N MET A 68 -2.48 -4.58 1.81
CA MET A 68 -3.89 -4.49 2.19
C MET A 68 -4.27 -5.69 3.06
N MET A 69 -4.40 -5.44 4.36
CA MET A 69 -4.96 -6.36 5.34
C MET A 69 -6.36 -5.86 5.73
N MET A 70 -7.38 -6.57 5.27
CA MET A 70 -8.79 -6.17 5.37
C MET A 70 -9.49 -6.73 6.62
N GLY A 71 -8.82 -7.59 7.38
CA GLY A 71 -9.34 -8.19 8.60
C GLY A 71 -9.11 -7.37 9.88
N ARG A 72 -9.21 -8.06 11.03
CA ARG A 72 -8.93 -7.52 12.37
C ARG A 72 -9.66 -6.19 12.65
N ASN A 73 -8.95 -5.11 12.99
CA ASN A 73 -9.62 -3.84 13.27
C ASN A 73 -10.07 -3.11 12.00
N VAL A 74 -9.54 -3.45 10.82
CA VAL A 74 -10.06 -2.92 9.55
C VAL A 74 -11.50 -3.38 9.36
N GLU A 75 -11.78 -4.66 9.62
CA GLU A 75 -13.13 -5.21 9.57
C GLU A 75 -14.08 -4.51 10.55
N LYS A 76 -13.60 -4.09 11.73
CA LYS A 76 -14.41 -3.30 12.67
C LYS A 76 -14.77 -1.93 12.09
N VAL A 77 -13.82 -1.26 11.42
CA VAL A 77 -14.06 0.03 10.76
C VAL A 77 -15.06 -0.13 9.62
N THR A 78 -14.90 -1.16 8.79
CA THR A 78 -15.80 -1.41 7.66
C THR A 78 -17.20 -1.82 8.10
N ASN A 79 -17.33 -2.61 9.18
CA ASN A 79 -18.64 -2.98 9.73
C ASN A 79 -19.41 -1.77 10.27
N LEU A 80 -18.71 -0.75 10.77
CA LEU A 80 -19.32 0.47 11.32
C LEU A 80 -19.65 1.51 10.24
N HIS A 81 -18.85 1.60 9.18
CA HIS A 81 -18.90 2.71 8.22
C HIS A 81 -19.14 2.27 6.77
N GLY A 82 -19.30 0.97 6.51
CA GLY A 82 -19.35 0.37 5.19
C GLY A 82 -17.95 -0.02 4.69
N SER A 83 -17.88 -1.05 3.86
CA SER A 83 -16.64 -1.62 3.35
C SER A 83 -15.80 -0.67 2.49
N GLU A 84 -16.44 0.20 1.70
CA GLU A 84 -15.72 1.23 0.93
C GLU A 84 -15.14 2.37 1.79
N SER A 85 -15.51 2.46 3.08
CA SER A 85 -15.16 3.61 3.92
C SER A 85 -13.65 3.79 4.11
N VAL A 86 -12.90 2.69 4.15
CA VAL A 86 -11.44 2.71 4.27
C VAL A 86 -10.76 3.23 3.00
N PHE A 87 -11.46 3.28 1.86
CA PHE A 87 -10.93 3.83 0.60
C PHE A 87 -11.43 5.24 0.27
N LYS A 88 -12.28 5.83 1.13
CA LYS A 88 -12.95 7.12 0.83
C LYS A 88 -12.01 8.25 0.42
N ASN A 89 -10.79 8.29 0.97
CA ASN A 89 -9.81 9.35 0.74
C ASN A 89 -8.92 9.12 -0.50
N VAL A 90 -8.98 7.92 -1.08
CA VAL A 90 -8.18 7.51 -2.24
C VAL A 90 -9.03 7.16 -3.45
N LYS A 91 -10.35 7.03 -3.30
CA LYS A 91 -11.30 6.78 -4.39
C LYS A 91 -11.13 7.73 -5.60
N PRO A 92 -10.84 9.04 -5.45
CA PRO A 92 -10.57 9.89 -6.60
C PRO A 92 -9.37 9.44 -7.47
N TYR A 93 -8.36 8.77 -6.89
CA TYR A 93 -7.20 8.23 -7.61
C TYR A 93 -7.58 6.98 -8.41
N PHE A 94 -8.44 6.15 -7.84
CA PHE A 94 -8.95 4.96 -8.51
C PHE A 94 -9.87 5.32 -9.67
N ASN A 95 -10.71 6.33 -9.53
CA ASN A 95 -11.65 6.76 -10.57
C ASN A 95 -10.98 7.22 -11.87
N VAL A 96 -9.72 7.69 -11.81
CA VAL A 96 -8.96 8.14 -12.99
C VAL A 96 -7.96 7.08 -13.48
N SER A 97 -7.91 5.92 -12.84
CA SER A 97 -7.02 4.83 -13.20
C SER A 97 -7.73 3.82 -14.08
N ASP A 98 -7.04 3.36 -15.11
CA ASP A 98 -7.47 2.29 -16.00
C ASP A 98 -7.11 0.90 -15.45
N PHE A 99 -6.07 0.84 -14.60
CA PHE A 99 -5.58 -0.39 -14.00
C PHE A 99 -5.20 -0.17 -12.53
N ILE A 100 -5.59 -1.05 -11.61
CA ILE A 100 -5.28 -0.89 -10.18
C ILE A 100 -4.82 -2.22 -9.60
N THR A 101 -3.71 -2.20 -8.85
CA THR A 101 -3.15 -3.40 -8.23
C THR A 101 -2.46 -3.12 -6.89
N GLY A 102 -2.21 -4.18 -6.13
CA GLY A 102 -1.62 -4.13 -4.78
C GLY A 102 -1.41 -5.53 -4.20
N ASN A 103 -0.92 -5.59 -2.96
CA ASN A 103 -0.74 -6.85 -2.24
C ASN A 103 -1.93 -7.13 -1.32
N PHE A 104 -2.58 -8.27 -1.50
CA PHE A 104 -3.71 -8.71 -0.68
C PHE A 104 -3.24 -9.70 0.38
N GLU A 105 -3.17 -9.24 1.63
CA GLU A 105 -2.32 -9.86 2.66
C GLU A 105 -2.97 -11.06 3.37
N ASN A 106 -4.25 -11.32 3.18
CA ASN A 106 -4.97 -12.28 4.03
C ASN A 106 -5.90 -13.21 3.24
N PRO A 107 -6.05 -14.48 3.64
CA PRO A 107 -7.08 -15.35 3.08
C PRO A 107 -8.49 -14.83 3.34
N VAL A 108 -9.39 -15.18 2.42
CA VAL A 108 -10.81 -14.84 2.47
C VAL A 108 -11.55 -16.07 2.96
N THR A 109 -11.72 -16.19 4.27
CA THR A 109 -12.47 -17.29 4.86
C THR A 109 -13.13 -16.84 6.17
N ASN A 110 -14.28 -17.46 6.45
CA ASN A 110 -15.00 -17.31 7.71
C ASN A 110 -15.01 -18.62 8.51
N ALA A 111 -14.31 -19.66 8.03
CA ALA A 111 -14.33 -20.98 8.62
C ALA A 111 -13.53 -20.99 9.92
N LYS A 112 -14.17 -21.44 11.00
CA LYS A 112 -13.56 -21.52 12.33
C LYS A 112 -12.90 -22.87 12.61
N ASP A 113 -13.07 -23.80 11.68
CA ASP A 113 -12.80 -25.22 11.87
C ASP A 113 -11.54 -25.65 11.09
N TYR A 114 -10.96 -24.73 10.32
CA TYR A 114 -9.78 -24.99 9.52
C TYR A 114 -8.54 -25.12 10.38
N GLN A 115 -7.63 -25.97 9.92
CA GLN A 115 -6.33 -26.08 10.56
C GLN A 115 -5.56 -24.78 10.33
N GLU A 116 -5.32 -24.07 11.42
CA GLU A 116 -4.43 -22.92 11.45
C GLU A 116 -2.98 -23.36 11.21
N ALA A 117 -2.23 -22.54 10.48
CA ALA A 117 -0.81 -22.75 10.27
C ALA A 117 -0.02 -22.63 11.59
N GLU A 118 1.12 -23.31 11.69
CA GLU A 118 2.00 -23.23 12.87
C GLU A 118 2.80 -21.90 12.88
N LYS A 119 2.14 -20.79 13.26
CA LYS A 119 2.73 -19.44 13.40
C LYS A 119 2.01 -18.63 14.47
N ASN A 120 2.52 -17.44 14.79
CA ASN A 120 2.00 -16.61 15.88
C ASN A 120 0.83 -15.69 15.49
N ILE A 121 0.71 -15.34 14.21
CA ILE A 121 -0.27 -14.37 13.72
C ILE A 121 -0.99 -14.98 12.53
N HIS A 122 -2.31 -15.07 12.63
CA HIS A 122 -3.19 -15.51 11.57
C HIS A 122 -4.07 -14.36 11.14
N LEU A 123 -4.11 -14.12 9.84
CA LEU A 123 -4.95 -13.10 9.23
C LEU A 123 -6.02 -13.80 8.39
N GLN A 124 -7.22 -13.24 8.42
CA GLN A 124 -8.29 -13.56 7.48
C GLN A 124 -9.16 -12.34 7.30
N THR A 125 -9.95 -12.34 6.24
CA THR A 125 -10.99 -11.35 6.03
C THR A 125 -12.28 -11.98 5.52
N ASN A 126 -13.37 -11.24 5.65
CA ASN A 126 -14.67 -11.64 5.13
C ASN A 126 -14.74 -11.52 3.59
N GLN A 127 -15.76 -12.16 3.01
CA GLN A 127 -15.98 -12.18 1.56
C GLN A 127 -16.30 -10.79 0.97
N GLU A 128 -16.90 -9.89 1.75
CA GLU A 128 -17.23 -8.52 1.34
C GLU A 128 -16.00 -7.72 0.91
N SER A 129 -14.82 -8.07 1.44
CA SER A 129 -13.55 -7.44 1.09
C SER A 129 -13.24 -7.55 -0.41
N VAL A 130 -13.48 -8.72 -1.02
CA VAL A 130 -13.21 -8.95 -2.45
C VAL A 130 -14.22 -8.19 -3.31
N GLU A 131 -15.50 -8.20 -2.92
CA GLU A 131 -16.57 -7.44 -3.60
C GLU A 131 -16.26 -5.94 -3.60
N THR A 132 -15.72 -5.44 -2.50
CA THR A 132 -15.33 -4.04 -2.36
C THR A 132 -14.19 -3.68 -3.30
N LEU A 133 -13.16 -4.52 -3.36
CA LEU A 133 -12.02 -4.32 -4.26
C LEU A 133 -12.46 -4.36 -5.73
N LYS A 134 -13.36 -5.28 -6.09
CA LYS A 134 -13.95 -5.33 -7.43
C LYS A 134 -14.75 -4.07 -7.76
N LYS A 135 -15.61 -3.59 -6.84
CA LYS A 135 -16.37 -2.32 -7.00
C LYS A 135 -15.47 -1.09 -7.16
N LEU A 136 -14.28 -1.11 -6.57
CA LEU A 136 -13.27 -0.07 -6.70
C LEU A 136 -12.38 -0.23 -7.94
N ASN A 137 -12.72 -1.16 -8.84
CA ASN A 137 -12.01 -1.45 -10.09
C ASN A 137 -10.56 -1.90 -9.90
N PHE A 138 -10.27 -2.64 -8.82
CA PHE A 138 -9.03 -3.41 -8.77
C PHE A 138 -9.01 -4.41 -9.94
N SER A 139 -7.88 -4.43 -10.65
CA SER A 139 -7.69 -5.22 -11.87
C SER A 139 -7.11 -6.59 -11.55
N VAL A 140 -6.11 -6.62 -10.68
CA VAL A 140 -5.42 -7.84 -10.25
C VAL A 140 -4.77 -7.59 -8.90
N LEU A 141 -4.66 -8.62 -8.06
CA LEU A 141 -3.97 -8.54 -6.77
C LEU A 141 -2.91 -9.62 -6.62
N ASN A 142 -1.83 -9.31 -5.91
CA ASN A 142 -0.86 -10.31 -5.47
C ASN A 142 -1.36 -11.02 -4.22
N PHE A 143 -1.25 -12.35 -4.22
CA PHE A 143 -1.51 -13.20 -3.06
C PHE A 143 -0.30 -14.03 -2.65
N ALA A 144 0.82 -13.94 -3.37
CA ALA A 144 2.07 -14.52 -2.91
C ALA A 144 2.59 -13.73 -1.71
N ASN A 145 2.26 -14.15 -0.50
CA ASN A 145 2.74 -13.57 0.75
C ASN A 145 2.80 -14.62 1.89
N ASN A 146 3.32 -14.21 3.05
CA ASN A 146 3.52 -15.06 4.22
C ASN A 146 2.23 -15.37 5.01
N HIS A 147 1.08 -14.83 4.59
CA HIS A 147 -0.20 -14.96 5.28
C HIS A 147 -1.27 -15.70 4.46
N ALA A 148 -1.04 -15.87 3.15
CA ALA A 148 -1.94 -16.54 2.22
C ALA A 148 -2.41 -17.95 2.62
N MET A 149 -1.59 -18.65 3.42
CA MET A 149 -1.85 -20.03 3.87
C MET A 149 -2.11 -20.11 5.39
N ASP A 150 -2.49 -19.01 6.03
CA ASP A 150 -2.74 -18.98 7.48
C ASP A 150 -3.81 -19.99 7.92
N TYR A 151 -4.77 -20.31 7.04
CA TYR A 151 -5.80 -21.33 7.24
C TYR A 151 -5.63 -22.54 6.29
N GLY A 152 -4.38 -22.85 5.94
CA GLY A 152 -4.03 -24.02 5.15
C GLY A 152 -4.55 -23.99 3.70
N GLU A 153 -4.66 -25.17 3.10
CA GLU A 153 -5.14 -25.32 1.72
C GLU A 153 -6.62 -25.01 1.57
N ASP A 154 -7.41 -25.21 2.62
CA ASP A 154 -8.85 -24.89 2.60
C ASP A 154 -9.06 -23.37 2.54
N GLY A 155 -8.35 -22.59 3.38
CA GLY A 155 -8.40 -21.13 3.32
C GLY A 155 -7.86 -20.54 2.01
N LEU A 156 -6.81 -21.15 1.45
CA LEU A 156 -6.34 -20.79 0.11
C LEU A 156 -7.42 -21.06 -0.95
N LYS A 157 -8.04 -22.24 -0.91
CA LYS A 157 -9.06 -22.64 -1.88
C LYS A 157 -10.29 -21.74 -1.80
N ASP A 158 -10.76 -21.41 -0.59
CA ASP A 158 -11.82 -20.43 -0.39
C ASP A 158 -11.48 -19.09 -1.04
N THR A 159 -10.24 -18.64 -0.85
CA THR A 159 -9.74 -17.38 -1.41
C THR A 159 -9.73 -17.42 -2.93
N LEU A 160 -9.11 -18.44 -3.54
CA LEU A 160 -9.06 -18.61 -4.99
C LEU A 160 -10.46 -18.65 -5.60
N ASN A 161 -11.39 -19.39 -4.97
CA ASN A 161 -12.77 -19.48 -5.43
C ASN A 161 -13.50 -18.13 -5.32
N LYS A 162 -13.32 -17.38 -4.21
CA LYS A 162 -14.00 -16.08 -4.06
C LYS A 162 -13.50 -15.07 -5.10
N PHE A 163 -12.19 -15.01 -5.36
CA PHE A 163 -11.63 -14.14 -6.40
C PHE A 163 -12.14 -14.53 -7.80
N SER A 164 -12.13 -15.83 -8.11
CA SER A 164 -12.66 -16.34 -9.39
C SER A 164 -14.15 -16.05 -9.56
N ASN A 165 -14.98 -16.19 -8.51
CA ASN A 165 -16.42 -15.94 -8.58
C ASN A 165 -16.78 -14.45 -8.72
N GLU A 166 -15.87 -13.56 -8.31
CA GLU A 166 -16.04 -12.11 -8.37
C GLU A 166 -15.42 -11.50 -9.65
N ASP A 167 -14.90 -12.35 -10.55
CA ASP A 167 -14.13 -11.94 -11.73
C ASP A 167 -12.99 -10.96 -11.38
N LEU A 168 -12.33 -11.15 -10.24
CA LEU A 168 -11.17 -10.37 -9.81
C LEU A 168 -9.93 -11.25 -9.92
N GLU A 169 -8.95 -10.83 -10.71
CA GLU A 169 -7.76 -11.63 -10.93
C GLU A 169 -6.84 -11.65 -9.69
N LEU A 170 -6.28 -12.82 -9.42
CA LEU A 170 -5.37 -13.06 -8.30
C LEU A 170 -4.15 -13.82 -8.82
N VAL A 171 -2.96 -13.33 -8.48
CA VAL A 171 -1.69 -13.93 -8.93
C VAL A 171 -0.84 -14.42 -7.76
N GLY A 172 0.09 -15.33 -8.04
CA GLY A 172 1.10 -15.73 -7.08
C GLY A 172 0.69 -16.86 -6.11
N ALA A 173 -0.47 -17.48 -6.31
CA ALA A 173 -0.87 -18.69 -5.58
C ALA A 173 -1.75 -19.58 -6.46
N GLY A 174 -1.90 -20.86 -6.10
CA GLY A 174 -2.75 -21.80 -6.82
C GLY A 174 -2.93 -23.12 -6.10
N ASN A 175 -3.81 -23.97 -6.63
CA ASN A 175 -4.17 -25.30 -6.10
C ASN A 175 -3.01 -26.29 -6.14
N ASN A 176 -1.99 -26.02 -6.94
CA ASN A 176 -0.70 -26.71 -6.97
C ASN A 176 0.32 -25.83 -7.70
N LEU A 177 1.56 -26.30 -7.82
CA LEU A 177 2.65 -25.52 -8.44
C LEU A 177 2.38 -25.18 -9.91
N GLU A 178 1.79 -26.09 -10.69
CA GLU A 178 1.53 -25.82 -12.11
C GLU A 178 0.35 -24.87 -12.29
N ASP A 179 -0.71 -25.04 -11.49
CA ASP A 179 -1.84 -24.10 -11.41
C ASP A 179 -1.39 -22.70 -11.01
N ALA A 180 -0.57 -22.59 -9.96
CA ALA A 180 -0.04 -21.31 -9.49
C ALA A 180 0.82 -20.61 -10.57
N LYS A 181 1.60 -21.36 -11.35
CA LYS A 181 2.37 -20.81 -12.49
C LYS A 181 1.49 -20.34 -13.66
N GLN A 182 0.28 -20.87 -13.80
CA GLN A 182 -0.67 -20.46 -14.83
C GLN A 182 -1.43 -19.19 -14.44
N HIS A 183 -1.50 -18.84 -13.15
CA HIS A 183 -2.05 -17.56 -12.68
C HIS A 183 -1.10 -16.38 -12.94
N VAL A 184 -0.84 -16.13 -14.22
CA VAL A 184 -0.30 -14.87 -14.74
C VAL A 184 -1.47 -14.09 -15.33
N SER A 185 -1.66 -12.87 -14.84
CA SER A 185 -2.67 -11.95 -15.38
C SER A 185 -2.17 -11.36 -16.69
N TYR A 186 -3.00 -11.37 -17.74
CA TYR A 186 -2.76 -10.64 -18.98
C TYR A 186 -4.00 -9.81 -19.32
N GLN A 187 -3.91 -8.50 -19.20
CA GLN A 187 -5.03 -7.59 -19.45
C GLN A 187 -4.67 -6.62 -20.57
N ASP A 188 -5.57 -6.48 -21.56
CA ASP A 188 -5.48 -5.41 -22.56
C ASP A 188 -6.26 -4.20 -22.06
N VAL A 189 -5.53 -3.12 -21.76
CA VAL A 189 -6.09 -1.88 -21.22
C VAL A 189 -5.70 -0.75 -22.16
N ASN A 190 -6.69 -0.18 -22.84
CA ASN A 190 -6.50 0.88 -23.84
C ASN A 190 -5.48 0.50 -24.95
N GLY A 191 -5.45 -0.77 -25.37
CA GLY A 191 -4.50 -1.24 -26.38
C GLY A 191 -3.06 -1.30 -25.87
N VAL A 192 -2.88 -1.47 -24.56
CA VAL A 192 -1.61 -1.78 -23.88
C VAL A 192 -1.82 -3.08 -23.13
N LYS A 193 -1.07 -4.12 -23.47
CA LYS A 193 -1.15 -5.40 -22.78
C LYS A 193 -0.25 -5.42 -21.56
N ILE A 194 -0.84 -5.61 -20.40
CA ILE A 194 -0.16 -5.64 -19.11
C ILE A 194 -0.11 -7.09 -18.64
N ALA A 195 1.08 -7.59 -18.33
CA ALA A 195 1.26 -8.84 -17.61
C ALA A 195 1.51 -8.56 -16.13
N THR A 196 0.85 -9.28 -15.23
CA THR A 196 1.11 -9.20 -13.78
C THR A 196 1.46 -10.56 -13.21
N LEU A 197 2.56 -10.62 -12.46
CA LEU A 197 3.06 -11.82 -11.78
C LEU A 197 3.25 -11.52 -10.29
N GLY A 198 3.16 -12.55 -9.45
CA GLY A 198 3.31 -12.44 -8.00
C GLY A 198 4.21 -13.52 -7.43
N PHE A 199 5.15 -13.14 -6.55
CA PHE A 199 6.07 -14.06 -5.89
C PHE A 199 6.33 -13.65 -4.45
N THR A 200 6.75 -14.61 -3.61
CA THR A 200 7.18 -14.32 -2.23
C THR A 200 8.54 -14.92 -1.90
N ASP A 201 9.37 -14.15 -1.23
CA ASP A 201 10.63 -14.60 -0.60
C ASP A 201 10.46 -14.81 0.91
N VAL A 202 9.29 -14.49 1.47
CA VAL A 202 8.98 -14.62 2.90
C VAL A 202 7.73 -15.48 3.08
N TYR A 203 7.90 -16.65 3.70
CA TYR A 203 6.81 -17.58 3.93
C TYR A 203 7.14 -18.57 5.04
N THR A 204 6.11 -19.07 5.71
CA THR A 204 6.23 -20.15 6.68
C THR A 204 6.58 -21.46 5.98
N LYS A 205 7.25 -22.38 6.68
CA LYS A 205 7.46 -23.75 6.19
C LYS A 205 6.14 -24.30 5.66
N ASN A 206 6.19 -24.96 4.50
CA ASN A 206 5.04 -25.60 3.86
C ASN A 206 4.00 -24.67 3.21
N PHE A 207 4.25 -23.37 3.06
CA PHE A 207 3.31 -22.46 2.38
C PHE A 207 3.46 -22.45 0.85
N THR A 208 4.62 -22.84 0.34
CA THR A 208 4.89 -22.82 -1.10
C THR A 208 4.12 -23.92 -1.83
N ALA A 209 3.58 -23.60 -3.01
CA ALA A 209 2.94 -24.56 -3.89
C ALA A 209 3.89 -25.72 -4.26
N LYS A 210 3.37 -26.94 -4.29
CA LYS A 210 4.10 -28.15 -4.72
C LYS A 210 3.30 -28.88 -5.80
N LYS A 211 3.89 -29.94 -6.37
CA LYS A 211 3.27 -30.72 -7.46
C LYS A 211 1.82 -31.13 -7.20
N ASN A 212 1.51 -31.57 -5.98
CA ASN A 212 0.18 -32.06 -5.58
C ASN A 212 -0.37 -31.30 -4.37
N ARG A 213 0.00 -30.02 -4.20
CA ARG A 213 -0.35 -29.25 -3.01
C ARG A 213 -0.46 -27.77 -3.30
N GLY A 214 -1.55 -27.16 -2.84
CA GLY A 214 -1.78 -25.72 -2.97
C GLY A 214 -0.77 -24.90 -2.19
N GLY A 215 -0.55 -23.67 -2.66
CA GLY A 215 0.32 -22.72 -1.98
C GLY A 215 0.67 -21.51 -2.83
N VAL A 216 1.57 -20.70 -2.29
CA VAL A 216 2.11 -19.50 -2.94
C VAL A 216 3.32 -19.83 -3.82
N LEU A 217 3.56 -19.01 -4.85
CA LEU A 217 4.76 -19.09 -5.67
C LEU A 217 5.97 -18.51 -4.92
N PRO A 218 7.02 -19.32 -4.66
CA PRO A 218 8.23 -18.78 -4.08
C PRO A 218 9.03 -18.01 -5.13
N LEU A 219 9.78 -16.99 -4.69
CA LEU A 219 10.73 -16.22 -5.49
C LEU A 219 12.02 -17.01 -5.73
N SER A 220 11.86 -18.23 -6.27
CA SER A 220 12.96 -19.09 -6.68
C SER A 220 13.38 -18.75 -8.11
N PRO A 221 14.68 -18.52 -8.41
CA PRO A 221 15.15 -18.23 -9.76
C PRO A 221 14.73 -19.24 -10.82
N LYS A 222 14.56 -20.51 -10.45
CA LYS A 222 14.07 -21.58 -11.36
C LYS A 222 12.61 -21.41 -11.77
N ILE A 223 11.85 -20.60 -11.04
CA ILE A 223 10.43 -20.34 -11.26
C ILE A 223 10.26 -18.95 -11.88
N PHE A 224 10.72 -17.89 -11.20
CA PHE A 224 10.37 -16.53 -11.63
C PHE A 224 11.06 -16.12 -12.94
N ILE A 225 12.32 -16.48 -13.16
CA ILE A 225 13.07 -16.08 -14.37
C ILE A 225 12.35 -16.54 -15.65
N PRO A 226 12.05 -17.84 -15.84
CA PRO A 226 11.37 -18.27 -17.06
C PRO A 226 9.94 -17.73 -17.18
N MET A 227 9.24 -17.52 -16.06
CA MET A 227 7.88 -16.96 -16.10
C MET A 227 7.87 -15.50 -16.55
N ILE A 228 8.74 -14.65 -15.99
CA ILE A 228 8.85 -13.24 -16.36
C ILE A 228 9.36 -13.12 -17.80
N ALA A 229 10.37 -13.91 -18.18
CA ALA A 229 10.91 -13.91 -19.55
C ALA A 229 9.89 -14.37 -20.59
N GLU A 230 8.89 -15.18 -20.21
CA GLU A 230 7.79 -15.56 -21.09
C GLU A 230 6.70 -14.48 -21.14
N ALA A 231 6.41 -13.84 -20.01
CA ALA A 231 5.47 -12.72 -19.94
C ALA A 231 5.93 -11.51 -20.75
N SER A 232 7.23 -11.18 -20.70
CA SER A 232 7.83 -10.07 -21.45
C SER A 232 7.78 -10.23 -22.97
N LYS A 233 7.62 -11.45 -23.48
CA LYS A 233 7.37 -11.69 -24.91
C LYS A 233 5.92 -11.51 -25.32
N LYS A 234 5.00 -11.55 -24.35
CA LYS A 234 3.55 -11.59 -24.58
C LYS A 234 2.88 -10.26 -24.30
N ALA A 235 3.46 -9.43 -23.45
CA ALA A 235 2.92 -8.16 -22.96
C ALA A 235 3.82 -6.97 -23.27
N ASP A 236 3.21 -5.79 -23.31
CA ASP A 236 3.88 -4.51 -23.50
C ASP A 236 4.48 -4.01 -22.19
N ILE A 237 3.83 -4.26 -21.06
CA ILE A 237 4.30 -3.89 -19.72
C ILE A 237 4.24 -5.12 -18.81
N VAL A 238 5.33 -5.43 -18.12
CA VAL A 238 5.42 -6.51 -17.14
C VAL A 238 5.54 -5.94 -15.73
N LEU A 239 4.49 -6.15 -14.93
CA LEU A 239 4.43 -5.82 -13.52
C LEU A 239 4.73 -7.06 -12.67
N VAL A 240 5.66 -6.95 -11.73
CA VAL A 240 6.02 -8.05 -10.83
C VAL A 240 5.82 -7.62 -9.39
N HIS A 241 4.85 -8.22 -8.72
CA HIS A 241 4.69 -8.10 -7.28
C HIS A 241 5.63 -9.03 -6.55
N VAL A 242 6.24 -8.52 -5.48
CA VAL A 242 7.17 -9.30 -4.66
C VAL A 242 6.97 -9.03 -3.18
N HIS A 243 6.74 -10.09 -2.42
CA HIS A 243 6.61 -10.03 -0.97
C HIS A 243 7.92 -10.50 -0.31
N TRP A 244 8.73 -9.56 0.21
CA TRP A 244 10.14 -9.82 0.54
C TRP A 244 10.72 -8.91 1.65
N GLY A 245 11.98 -9.13 1.99
CA GLY A 245 12.68 -8.24 2.92
C GLY A 245 12.39 -8.56 4.38
N GLN A 246 12.66 -7.58 5.24
CA GLN A 246 12.57 -7.73 6.68
C GLN A 246 11.49 -6.79 7.22
N GLU A 247 10.56 -7.33 8.03
CA GLU A 247 9.55 -6.50 8.69
C GLU A 247 10.18 -5.31 9.42
N TYR A 248 9.64 -4.12 9.15
CA TYR A 248 9.95 -2.84 9.75
C TYR A 248 11.36 -2.28 9.50
N ASP A 249 12.16 -2.97 8.69
CA ASP A 249 13.37 -2.36 8.14
C ASP A 249 12.96 -1.41 7.00
N ASN A 250 13.49 -0.20 7.04
CA ASN A 250 13.23 0.82 6.02
C ASN A 250 14.37 0.89 5.00
N GLU A 251 15.31 -0.05 5.04
CA GLU A 251 16.35 -0.22 4.02
C GLU A 251 16.27 -1.61 3.38
N PRO A 252 16.27 -1.70 2.04
CA PRO A 252 16.28 -2.97 1.37
C PRO A 252 17.61 -3.68 1.65
N ASN A 253 17.51 -4.92 2.11
CA ASN A 253 18.66 -5.77 2.37
C ASN A 253 19.33 -6.24 1.05
N ALA A 254 20.52 -6.82 1.15
CA ALA A 254 21.28 -7.26 -0.04
C ALA A 254 20.50 -8.27 -0.90
N ARG A 255 19.74 -9.17 -0.27
CA ARG A 255 18.95 -10.18 -0.96
C ARG A 255 17.80 -9.56 -1.77
N GLN A 256 17.10 -8.56 -1.23
CA GLN A 256 16.11 -7.79 -1.99
C GLN A 256 16.73 -7.17 -3.23
N LYS A 257 17.90 -6.52 -3.09
CA LYS A 257 18.60 -5.86 -4.22
C LYS A 257 19.02 -6.85 -5.31
N ASP A 258 19.59 -7.99 -4.92
CA ASP A 258 20.01 -9.02 -5.87
C ASP A 258 18.83 -9.64 -6.62
N LEU A 259 17.72 -9.91 -5.90
CA LEU A 259 16.51 -10.46 -6.49
C LEU A 259 15.81 -9.43 -7.38
N ALA A 260 15.75 -8.17 -6.99
CA ALA A 260 15.16 -7.10 -7.80
C ALA A 260 15.89 -6.95 -9.15
N LYS A 261 17.23 -7.00 -9.15
CA LYS A 261 18.03 -6.98 -10.38
C LYS A 261 17.79 -8.21 -11.24
N ALA A 262 17.71 -9.40 -10.64
CA ALA A 262 17.41 -10.63 -11.39
C ALA A 262 15.99 -10.62 -12.00
N ILE A 263 15.02 -10.01 -11.34
CA ILE A 263 13.64 -9.81 -11.84
C ILE A 263 13.64 -8.81 -13.00
N ALA A 264 14.35 -7.68 -12.85
CA ALA A 264 14.54 -6.69 -13.90
C ALA A 264 15.19 -7.31 -15.15
N ASP A 265 16.32 -8.01 -14.97
CA ASP A 265 17.06 -8.66 -16.06
C ASP A 265 16.25 -9.81 -16.73
N ALA A 266 15.25 -10.37 -16.04
CA ALA A 266 14.32 -11.33 -16.63
C ALA A 266 13.23 -10.68 -17.51
N GLY A 267 13.10 -9.35 -17.48
CA GLY A 267 12.20 -8.58 -18.34
C GLY A 267 11.02 -7.92 -17.63
N ALA A 268 11.15 -7.62 -16.32
CA ALA A 268 10.15 -6.80 -15.61
C ALA A 268 10.35 -5.31 -15.91
N ASP A 269 9.26 -4.55 -16.05
CA ASP A 269 9.30 -3.10 -16.24
C ASP A 269 9.04 -2.36 -14.93
N VAL A 270 8.18 -2.91 -14.07
CA VAL A 270 7.92 -2.38 -12.73
C VAL A 270 7.89 -3.51 -11.71
N ILE A 271 8.62 -3.34 -10.61
CA ILE A 271 8.59 -4.22 -9.46
C ILE A 271 7.89 -3.53 -8.31
N ILE A 272 6.86 -4.17 -7.76
CA ILE A 272 6.03 -3.64 -6.66
C ILE A 272 6.24 -4.51 -5.43
N GLY A 273 7.14 -4.05 -4.56
CA GLY A 273 7.50 -4.70 -3.32
C GLY A 273 6.53 -4.42 -2.17
N ALA A 274 6.37 -5.42 -1.30
CA ALA A 274 5.53 -5.43 -0.12
C ALA A 274 6.17 -6.31 0.97
N HIS A 275 5.58 -6.37 2.19
CA HIS A 275 6.04 -7.11 3.40
C HIS A 275 6.72 -6.28 4.51
N PRO A 276 7.67 -5.36 4.24
CA PRO A 276 8.32 -4.63 5.33
C PRO A 276 7.36 -3.80 6.19
N HIS A 277 6.12 -3.58 5.72
CA HIS A 277 5.09 -2.74 6.35
C HIS A 277 5.50 -1.27 6.53
N VAL A 278 6.66 -0.88 6.01
CA VAL A 278 7.21 0.48 6.01
C VAL A 278 7.74 0.80 4.62
N LEU A 279 7.88 2.09 4.32
CA LEU A 279 8.41 2.54 3.03
C LEU A 279 9.91 2.26 2.93
N GLU A 280 10.31 1.68 1.81
CA GLU A 280 11.72 1.52 1.41
C GLU A 280 12.01 2.43 0.20
N PRO A 281 13.29 2.72 -0.12
CA PRO A 281 13.66 3.57 -1.23
C PRO A 281 13.22 3.02 -2.59
N ILE A 282 13.18 3.90 -3.59
CA ILE A 282 12.89 3.57 -4.98
C ILE A 282 14.20 3.56 -5.78
N GLU A 283 14.39 2.53 -6.60
CA GLU A 283 15.54 2.38 -7.49
C GLU A 283 15.06 2.26 -8.94
N VAL A 284 15.86 2.72 -9.89
CA VAL A 284 15.70 2.38 -11.31
C VAL A 284 16.97 1.67 -11.74
N TYR A 285 16.81 0.50 -12.32
CA TYR A 285 17.90 -0.36 -12.76
C TYR A 285 17.58 -0.88 -14.15
N ASN A 286 18.43 -0.58 -15.14
CA ASN A 286 18.24 -0.96 -16.55
C ASN A 286 16.86 -0.61 -17.13
N GLY A 287 16.29 0.54 -16.72
CA GLY A 287 14.96 0.99 -17.14
C GLY A 287 13.82 0.47 -16.28
N THR A 288 14.01 -0.62 -15.54
CA THR A 288 13.02 -1.16 -14.60
C THR A 288 12.89 -0.27 -13.37
N VAL A 289 11.65 0.08 -13.00
CA VAL A 289 11.34 0.81 -11.77
C VAL A 289 11.10 -0.16 -10.62
N ILE A 290 11.84 0.00 -9.53
CA ILE A 290 11.82 -0.88 -8.36
C ILE A 290 11.29 -0.12 -7.15
N PHE A 291 10.07 -0.45 -6.74
CA PHE A 291 9.54 -0.05 -5.44
C PHE A 291 9.85 -1.17 -4.45
N TYR A 292 10.90 -1.04 -3.63
CA TYR A 292 11.26 -2.10 -2.68
C TYR A 292 10.16 -2.36 -1.64
N SER A 293 9.47 -1.31 -1.20
CA SER A 293 8.25 -1.43 -0.40
C SER A 293 7.43 -0.15 -0.47
N LEU A 294 6.14 -0.27 -0.81
CA LEU A 294 5.16 0.81 -0.71
C LEU A 294 4.53 0.94 0.69
N GLY A 295 4.99 0.12 1.64
CA GLY A 295 4.48 0.05 3.01
C GLY A 295 3.04 -0.46 3.07
N ASN A 296 2.39 -0.23 4.20
CA ASN A 296 0.97 -0.52 4.35
C ASN A 296 0.12 0.44 3.51
N PHE A 297 -1.03 -0.02 3.03
CA PHE A 297 -2.06 0.83 2.42
C PHE A 297 -3.34 0.83 3.26
N VAL A 298 -4.01 -0.32 3.38
CA VAL A 298 -5.12 -0.54 4.31
C VAL A 298 -4.64 -1.52 5.37
N PHE A 299 -4.48 -1.04 6.61
CA PHE A 299 -3.91 -1.84 7.69
C PHE A 299 -4.26 -1.23 9.06
N ASP A 300 -4.25 -2.03 10.11
CA ASP A 300 -4.57 -1.59 11.48
C ASP A 300 -3.36 -1.35 12.40
N GLN A 301 -2.14 -1.41 11.87
CA GLN A 301 -0.92 -1.12 12.62
C GLN A 301 -0.84 0.37 12.97
N GLY A 302 -0.57 0.67 14.24
CA GLY A 302 -0.73 2.02 14.79
C GLY A 302 0.56 2.82 15.04
N TRP A 303 1.75 2.21 14.93
CA TRP A 303 3.00 2.93 15.24
C TRP A 303 3.51 3.76 14.04
N SER A 304 4.45 4.67 14.32
CA SER A 304 4.68 5.85 13.48
C SER A 304 5.02 5.54 12.02
N ARG A 305 5.95 4.60 11.77
CA ARG A 305 6.43 4.27 10.41
C ARG A 305 5.49 3.37 9.62
N THR A 306 4.77 2.47 10.27
CA THR A 306 3.81 1.56 9.58
C THR A 306 2.55 2.27 9.11
N ARG A 307 2.38 3.54 9.53
CA ARG A 307 1.33 4.43 9.04
C ARG A 307 1.78 5.30 7.88
N ASP A 308 3.08 5.39 7.60
CA ASP A 308 3.57 6.08 6.42
C ASP A 308 3.38 5.17 5.21
N SER A 309 2.82 5.72 4.14
CA SER A 309 2.32 4.95 3.00
C SER A 309 2.49 5.76 1.72
N ALA A 310 2.40 5.09 0.58
CA ALA A 310 2.49 5.71 -0.74
C ALA A 310 1.47 5.10 -1.69
N LEU A 311 0.84 5.94 -2.50
CA LEU A 311 0.09 5.54 -3.69
C LEU A 311 0.86 6.03 -4.91
N VAL A 312 1.12 5.13 -5.85
CA VAL A 312 1.84 5.43 -7.08
C VAL A 312 0.85 5.46 -8.23
N GLN A 313 0.82 6.54 -9.00
CA GLN A 313 0.18 6.58 -10.31
C GLN A 313 1.26 6.49 -11.38
N TYR A 314 1.19 5.46 -12.20
CA TYR A 314 2.01 5.28 -13.38
C TYR A 314 1.21 5.70 -14.61
N HIS A 315 1.75 6.65 -15.37
CA HIS A 315 1.20 7.10 -16.64
C HIS A 315 2.13 6.67 -17.76
N LEU A 316 1.64 5.78 -18.64
CA LEU A 316 2.30 5.54 -19.91
C LEU A 316 1.83 6.61 -20.89
N MET A 317 2.71 7.55 -21.16
CA MET A 317 2.45 8.71 -22.01
C MET A 317 2.40 8.29 -23.49
N ASN A 318 1.68 9.05 -24.32
CA ASN A 318 1.61 8.78 -25.77
C ASN A 318 2.97 8.85 -26.48
N ASP A 319 3.94 9.58 -25.93
CA ASP A 319 5.32 9.67 -26.43
C ASP A 319 6.21 8.49 -25.97
N GLY A 320 5.64 7.52 -25.24
CA GLY A 320 6.36 6.35 -24.75
C GLY A 320 6.99 6.53 -23.37
N LYS A 321 6.94 7.72 -22.76
CA LYS A 321 7.53 7.88 -21.42
C LYS A 321 6.66 7.23 -20.35
N GLY A 322 7.33 6.57 -19.39
CA GLY A 322 6.72 6.13 -18.15
C GLY A 322 6.86 7.23 -17.08
N ARG A 323 5.79 7.98 -16.83
CA ARG A 323 5.77 9.01 -15.76
C ARG A 323 5.18 8.41 -14.49
N PHE A 324 5.90 8.54 -13.38
CA PHE A 324 5.48 8.07 -12.08
C PHE A 324 5.18 9.25 -11.15
N GLU A 325 4.02 9.24 -10.52
CA GLU A 325 3.61 10.22 -9.52
C GLU A 325 3.30 9.53 -8.19
N ILE A 326 4.09 9.83 -7.16
CA ILE A 326 3.96 9.22 -5.84
C ILE A 326 3.28 10.21 -4.91
N THR A 327 2.08 9.84 -4.50
CA THR A 327 1.29 10.57 -3.51
C THR A 327 1.61 10.02 -2.12
N PRO A 328 2.22 10.82 -1.23
CA PRO A 328 2.52 10.39 0.12
C PRO A 328 1.24 10.34 0.96
N LEU A 329 1.05 9.26 1.69
CA LEU A 329 -0.14 8.98 2.48
C LEU A 329 0.22 8.79 3.95
N ASN A 330 -0.77 8.99 4.82
CA ASN A 330 -0.74 8.49 6.18
C ASN A 330 -2.01 7.71 6.50
N ILE A 331 -1.85 6.52 7.07
CA ILE A 331 -2.98 5.69 7.50
C ILE A 331 -3.54 6.26 8.81
N ARG A 332 -4.85 6.53 8.81
CA ARG A 332 -5.62 6.98 9.97
C ARG A 332 -6.86 6.09 10.07
N GLU A 333 -7.01 5.34 11.17
CA GLU A 333 -8.15 4.42 11.34
C GLU A 333 -8.32 3.47 10.14
N ALA A 334 -7.24 2.74 9.80
CA ALA A 334 -7.15 1.87 8.62
C ALA A 334 -7.38 2.54 7.25
N THR A 335 -7.58 3.86 7.22
CA THR A 335 -7.91 4.61 6.00
C THR A 335 -6.65 5.32 5.48
N PRO A 336 -6.07 4.90 4.33
CA PRO A 336 -5.02 5.65 3.66
C PRO A 336 -5.50 7.06 3.32
N THR A 337 -4.75 8.07 3.76
CA THR A 337 -5.15 9.47 3.64
C THR A 337 -4.01 10.31 3.05
N PRO A 338 -4.22 11.00 1.91
CA PRO A 338 -3.21 11.88 1.33
C PRO A 338 -2.75 12.98 2.28
N LEU A 339 -1.44 13.24 2.29
CA LEU A 339 -0.86 14.30 3.11
C LEU A 339 -1.16 15.68 2.53
N GLY A 340 -1.71 16.57 3.37
CA GLY A 340 -2.08 17.92 2.99
C GLY A 340 -0.91 18.91 3.06
N LYS A 341 -1.21 20.19 2.83
CA LYS A 341 -0.24 21.30 2.99
C LYS A 341 0.29 21.40 4.43
N SER A 342 -0.54 21.08 5.43
CA SER A 342 -0.19 21.09 6.86
C SER A 342 0.75 19.95 7.26
N ASP A 343 0.86 18.88 6.47
CA ASP A 343 1.68 17.70 6.75
C ASP A 343 3.11 17.81 6.18
N PHE A 344 3.62 19.02 5.94
CA PHE A 344 4.88 19.28 5.25
C PHE A 344 6.07 18.46 5.77
N LEU A 345 6.28 18.43 7.10
CA LEU A 345 7.39 17.69 7.70
C LEU A 345 7.30 16.18 7.45
N LYS A 346 6.10 15.61 7.54
CA LYS A 346 5.87 14.19 7.29
C LYS A 346 6.04 13.87 5.80
N ARG A 347 5.53 14.73 4.92
CA ARG A 347 5.76 14.61 3.47
C ARG A 347 7.26 14.60 3.14
N LYS A 348 8.03 15.55 3.70
CA LYS A 348 9.49 15.58 3.51
C LYS A 348 10.19 14.34 4.06
N ALA A 349 9.72 13.79 5.18
CA ALA A 349 10.25 12.55 5.73
C ALA A 349 10.01 11.35 4.81
N ILE A 350 8.79 11.22 4.28
CA ILE A 350 8.42 10.18 3.30
C ILE A 350 9.24 10.33 2.02
N PHE A 351 9.33 11.54 1.45
CA PHE A 351 10.11 11.75 0.23
C PHE A 351 11.58 11.43 0.44
N ARG A 352 12.18 11.85 1.56
CA ARG A 352 13.55 11.48 1.89
C ARG A 352 13.73 9.97 2.04
N GLN A 353 12.73 9.25 2.56
CA GLN A 353 12.78 7.79 2.67
C GLN A 353 12.75 7.16 1.27
N LEU A 354 11.82 7.57 0.42
CA LEU A 354 11.65 7.05 -0.94
C LEU A 354 12.83 7.38 -1.86
N THR A 355 13.50 8.53 -1.67
CA THR A 355 14.64 8.96 -2.50
C THR A 355 16.00 8.66 -1.87
N LYS A 356 16.07 7.86 -0.81
CA LYS A 356 17.34 7.57 -0.15
C LYS A 356 18.22 6.67 -1.01
N GLY A 357 19.46 7.09 -1.25
CA GLY A 357 20.47 6.27 -1.93
C GLY A 357 20.24 6.07 -3.43
N THR A 358 19.34 6.85 -4.03
CA THR A 358 19.02 6.80 -5.46
C THR A 358 19.52 8.05 -6.18
N ASN A 359 20.01 7.86 -7.41
CA ASN A 359 20.51 8.92 -8.29
C ASN A 359 19.47 9.40 -9.30
N LEU A 360 18.21 8.99 -9.14
CA LEU A 360 17.11 9.42 -9.99
C LEU A 360 16.87 10.93 -9.89
N ASP A 361 16.53 11.55 -11.01
CA ASP A 361 16.14 12.96 -11.06
C ASP A 361 14.66 13.10 -10.75
N TRP A 362 14.35 13.44 -9.50
CA TRP A 362 12.98 13.57 -9.01
C TRP A 362 12.58 15.04 -8.89
N LYS A 363 11.29 15.31 -9.03
CA LYS A 363 10.69 16.61 -8.78
C LYS A 363 9.61 16.51 -7.72
N GLU A 364 9.46 17.55 -6.90
CA GLU A 364 8.29 17.70 -6.03
C GLU A 364 7.29 18.61 -6.75
N GLU A 365 6.21 18.03 -7.28
CA GLU A 365 5.17 18.74 -8.02
C GLU A 365 3.83 18.57 -7.30
N ASN A 366 3.20 19.67 -6.90
CA ASN A 366 1.88 19.67 -6.24
C ASN A 366 1.78 18.75 -5.00
N GLY A 367 2.88 18.57 -4.27
CA GLY A 367 2.91 17.70 -3.09
C GLY A 367 3.04 16.20 -3.40
N LYS A 368 3.32 15.85 -4.66
CA LYS A 368 3.74 14.52 -5.11
C LYS A 368 5.23 14.50 -5.42
N LEU A 369 5.85 13.34 -5.33
CA LEU A 369 7.17 13.08 -5.91
C LEU A 369 6.95 12.58 -7.35
N THR A 370 7.66 13.13 -8.33
CA THR A 370 7.51 12.74 -9.74
C THR A 370 8.86 12.43 -10.39
N PHE A 371 8.87 11.46 -11.30
CA PHE A 371 10.02 11.13 -12.14
C PHE A 371 9.55 10.42 -13.41
N GLU A 372 10.43 10.32 -14.40
CA GLU A 372 10.15 9.68 -15.69
C GLU A 372 11.24 8.67 -16.03
N VAL A 373 10.83 7.60 -16.72
CA VAL A 373 11.72 6.61 -17.36
C VAL A 373 11.30 6.44 -18.82
N ASP A 374 12.22 5.96 -19.65
CA ASP A 374 11.95 5.69 -21.07
C ASP A 374 11.29 4.31 -21.22
N HIS A 375 10.04 4.29 -21.68
CA HIS A 375 9.27 3.09 -22.01
C HIS A 375 8.81 3.14 -23.49
N ALA A 376 9.51 3.85 -24.36
CA ALA A 376 9.10 4.01 -25.76
C ALA A 376 9.07 2.68 -26.52
N ASP A 377 9.94 1.74 -26.15
CA ASP A 377 9.95 0.37 -26.66
C ASP A 377 8.64 -0.38 -26.36
N LYS A 378 7.89 0.01 -25.31
CA LYS A 378 6.65 -0.64 -24.87
C LYS A 378 5.43 -0.27 -25.72
N LEU A 379 5.51 0.79 -26.51
CA LEU A 379 4.43 1.18 -27.43
C LEU A 379 4.66 0.71 -28.87
N GLY A 380 5.73 -0.06 -29.12
CA GLY A 380 6.17 -0.35 -30.49
C GLY A 380 6.63 0.92 -31.24
N VAL A 381 6.81 2.03 -30.53
CA VAL A 381 7.35 3.29 -31.06
C VAL A 381 8.87 3.17 -31.05
N VAL A 382 9.39 2.32 -31.94
CA VAL A 382 10.82 2.31 -32.22
C VAL A 382 11.12 3.63 -32.92
N ASN A 383 11.78 4.55 -32.22
CA ASN A 383 12.44 5.69 -32.85
C ASN A 383 13.39 5.13 -33.91
N LYS A 384 13.02 5.30 -35.18
CA LYS A 384 13.89 5.05 -36.33
C LYS A 384 15.01 6.08 -36.41
#